data_AF-A0A523VBB2-F1
#
_entry.id   AF-A0A523VBB2-F1
#
_cell.length_a   1.000
_cell.length_b   1.000
_cell.length_c   1.000
_cell.angle_alpha   90.00
_cell.angle_beta   90.00
_cell.angle_gamma   90.00
#
_symmetry.space_group_name_H-M   'P 1'
#
loop_
_entity.id
_entity.type
_entity.pdbx_description
1 polymer ?
#
loop_
_entity_poly.entity_id
_entity_poly.type
_entity_poly.pdbx_seq_one_letter_code
_entity_poly.pdbx_strand_id
1 'polypeptide(L)'
;APNLFIHTPHEALPYTASVLAVHLIRLLSVLCGAGTVAGVFLVAGEILPTRPGVALASAAVAAFNPLFIFISSVVNNDATAACLCTLALWLAIRSARLGFTRKRLIGLGVVVGLALLSKVSALALLILAALALLLTWLRERDRRALLTGGLTVVGLATLVAAWWYIRNWALYGDPLGWQIWLMDIKEHQIGLAELLAQFRHLGTSFYSPYDGLFPPAVLAVLGALAVAAAAGWIRMIFRRSQRADADAEGLLLAGAWFVILFASVVYYMVTTPADEGRLLYPGIAASSLLLVLGWRAVLPPTWRTVGMAAIIAALLVLCIATPFCAIEPRFALPLVSSADDLPATVSFAEDPLIANIRLLGVELDTYDAAPGDTVRVSVYWEVLEPSPPGHMRFVVQLWTESGRLVDQRDTIPAGEAYPPDLWNAGDIVWHEFPLDLWGDDGPIPCRVNAAVIIDDEVIGESSSPFLMTLGPEPVPAGATE
;
A
#
# COMPACT_ATOMS: atom_id res chain seq x y z
N ALA A 1 3.08 5.81 12.23
CA ALA A 1 1.92 6.70 12.40
C ALA A 1 1.07 6.70 11.13
N PRO A 2 -0.26 6.85 11.20
CA PRO A 2 -1.11 6.81 10.02
C PRO A 2 -0.92 8.03 9.10
N ASN A 3 -0.59 9.22 9.61
CA ASN A 3 -0.44 10.45 8.80
C ASN A 3 0.90 11.14 9.06
N LEU A 4 1.79 11.12 8.05
CA LEU A 4 3.06 11.86 8.09
C LEU A 4 2.88 13.36 7.79
N PHE A 5 1.71 13.75 7.29
CA PHE A 5 1.36 15.11 6.91
C PHE A 5 0.00 15.49 7.52
N ILE A 6 -0.08 16.72 8.00
CA ILE A 6 -1.31 17.32 8.50
C ILE A 6 -2.18 17.75 7.31
N HIS A 7 -3.43 17.27 7.29
CA HIS A 7 -4.43 17.68 6.30
C HIS A 7 -5.30 18.79 6.88
N THR A 8 -5.40 19.93 6.20
CA THR A 8 -6.17 21.09 6.67
C THR A 8 -7.45 21.29 5.86
N PRO A 9 -8.42 22.11 6.34
CA PRO A 9 -9.63 22.45 5.58
C PRO A 9 -9.36 23.07 4.20
N HIS A 10 -8.16 23.59 3.92
CA HIS A 10 -7.76 24.09 2.60
C HIS A 10 -7.78 23.00 1.51
N GLU A 11 -7.74 21.73 1.91
CA GLU A 11 -7.82 20.59 1.01
C GLU A 11 -9.26 20.16 0.71
N ALA A 12 -10.25 20.78 1.36
CA ALA A 12 -11.66 20.53 1.11
C ALA A 12 -12.11 21.09 -0.25
N LEU A 13 -13.20 20.54 -0.77
CA LEU A 13 -13.87 21.08 -1.95
C LEU A 13 -14.54 22.42 -1.60
N PRO A 14 -14.44 23.46 -2.45
CA PRO A 14 -13.80 23.48 -3.77
C PRO A 14 -12.26 23.64 -3.71
N TYR A 15 -11.53 22.84 -4.49
CA TYR A 15 -10.06 22.91 -4.54
C TYR A 15 -9.55 24.22 -5.15
N THR A 16 -8.54 24.82 -4.52
CA THR A 16 -7.86 26.04 -5.02
C THR A 16 -6.34 25.89 -5.06
N ALA A 17 -5.66 26.77 -5.80
CA ALA A 17 -4.20 26.85 -5.88
C ALA A 17 -3.48 25.49 -6.05
N SER A 18 -2.52 25.18 -5.17
CA SER A 18 -1.72 23.95 -5.22
C SER A 18 -2.56 22.68 -5.08
N VAL A 19 -3.63 22.71 -4.27
CA VAL A 19 -4.54 21.57 -4.10
C VAL A 19 -5.24 21.24 -5.41
N LEU A 20 -5.71 22.27 -6.13
CA LEU A 20 -6.30 22.09 -7.46
C LEU A 20 -5.29 21.50 -8.45
N ALA A 21 -4.05 22.01 -8.46
CA ALA A 21 -2.99 21.50 -9.33
C ALA A 21 -2.71 20.01 -9.08
N VAL A 22 -2.64 19.59 -7.81
CA VAL A 22 -2.46 18.18 -7.44
C VAL A 22 -3.63 17.32 -7.93
N HIS A 23 -4.88 17.77 -7.76
CA HIS A 23 -6.05 17.03 -8.24
C HIS A 23 -6.10 16.92 -9.78
N LEU A 24 -5.69 17.96 -10.50
CA LEU A 24 -5.57 17.90 -11.97
C LEU A 24 -4.50 16.89 -12.42
N ILE A 25 -3.37 16.80 -11.70
CA ILE A 25 -2.33 15.80 -12.00
C ILE A 25 -2.81 14.39 -11.61
N ARG A 26 -3.58 14.23 -10.53
CA ARG A 26 -4.21 12.95 -10.18
C ARG A 26 -5.14 12.45 -11.29
N LEU A 27 -5.84 13.33 -12.00
CA LEU A 27 -6.63 12.92 -13.17
C LEU A 27 -5.77 12.26 -14.26
N LEU A 28 -4.53 12.70 -14.45
CA LEU A 28 -3.60 12.04 -15.37
C LEU A 28 -3.26 10.62 -14.88
N SER A 29 -2.98 10.43 -13.59
CA SER A 29 -2.78 9.09 -13.00
C SER A 29 -4.00 8.20 -13.21
N VAL A 30 -5.21 8.73 -13.03
CA VAL A 30 -6.47 8.00 -13.25
C VAL A 30 -6.63 7.59 -14.72
N LEU A 31 -6.32 8.49 -15.66
CA LEU A 31 -6.32 8.18 -17.09
C LEU A 31 -5.29 7.10 -17.44
N CYS A 32 -4.09 7.15 -16.84
CA CYS A 32 -3.09 6.11 -17.00
C CYS A 32 -3.55 4.76 -16.40
N GLY A 33 -4.20 4.77 -15.23
CA GLY A 33 -4.81 3.59 -14.63
C GLY A 33 -5.88 2.97 -15.53
N ALA A 34 -6.80 3.78 -16.05
CA ALA A 34 -7.82 3.34 -17.01
C ALA A 34 -7.22 2.80 -18.32
N GLY A 35 -6.20 3.49 -18.85
CA GLY A 35 -5.44 3.04 -20.02
C GLY A 35 -4.72 1.71 -19.79
N THR A 36 -4.21 1.48 -18.58
CA THR A 36 -3.63 0.20 -18.16
C THR A 36 -4.66 -0.91 -18.20
N VAL A 37 -5.84 -0.72 -17.59
CA VAL A 37 -6.92 -1.72 -17.57
C VAL A 37 -7.39 -2.06 -18.99
N ALA A 38 -7.58 -1.05 -19.84
CA ALA A 38 -7.90 -1.25 -21.25
C ALA A 38 -6.78 -2.01 -21.98
N GLY A 39 -5.53 -1.68 -21.70
CA GLY A 39 -4.36 -2.37 -22.21
C GLY A 39 -4.27 -3.84 -21.77
N VAL A 40 -4.62 -4.16 -20.52
CA VAL A 40 -4.68 -5.55 -20.01
C VAL A 40 -5.70 -6.36 -20.82
N PHE A 41 -6.89 -5.80 -21.06
CA PHE A 41 -7.91 -6.43 -21.91
C PHE A 41 -7.35 -6.71 -23.31
N LEU A 42 -6.67 -5.74 -23.92
CA LEU A 42 -6.07 -5.88 -25.25
C LEU A 42 -4.96 -6.94 -25.29
N VAL A 43 -4.03 -6.94 -24.33
CA VAL A 43 -2.97 -7.95 -24.22
C VAL A 43 -3.57 -9.35 -24.15
N ALA A 44 -4.55 -9.56 -23.26
CA ALA A 44 -5.19 -10.84 -23.08
C ALA A 44 -6.00 -11.27 -24.32
N GLY A 45 -6.66 -10.34 -25.00
CA GLY A 45 -7.39 -10.59 -26.25
C GLY A 45 -6.48 -10.95 -27.42
N GLU A 46 -5.26 -10.40 -27.48
CA GLU A 46 -4.25 -10.82 -28.46
C GLU A 46 -3.73 -12.24 -28.17
N ILE A 47 -3.55 -12.61 -26.90
CA ILE A 47 -3.03 -13.94 -26.54
C ILE A 47 -4.11 -15.02 -26.67
N LEU A 48 -5.37 -14.73 -26.31
CA LEU A 48 -6.47 -15.69 -26.36
C LEU A 48 -7.70 -15.12 -27.10
N PRO A 49 -7.62 -14.95 -28.43
CA PRO A 49 -8.69 -14.30 -29.21
C PRO A 49 -10.02 -15.05 -29.18
N THR A 50 -10.01 -16.37 -28.97
CA THR A 50 -11.22 -17.21 -28.90
C THR A 50 -11.89 -17.21 -27.53
N ARG A 51 -11.33 -16.50 -26.53
CA ARG A 51 -11.79 -16.54 -25.14
C ARG A 51 -11.91 -15.13 -24.52
N PRO A 52 -12.89 -14.32 -24.97
CA PRO A 52 -13.07 -12.95 -24.49
C PRO A 52 -13.29 -12.86 -22.96
N GLY A 53 -13.86 -13.90 -22.35
CA GLY A 53 -14.01 -13.96 -20.89
C GLY A 53 -12.68 -13.97 -20.12
N VAL A 54 -11.58 -14.47 -20.71
CA VAL A 54 -10.25 -14.38 -20.10
C VAL A 54 -9.75 -12.94 -20.16
N ALA A 55 -9.95 -12.25 -21.28
CA ALA A 55 -9.55 -10.86 -21.42
C ALA A 55 -10.29 -9.95 -20.44
N LEU A 56 -11.61 -10.14 -20.30
CA LEU A 56 -12.41 -9.43 -19.31
C LEU A 56 -11.97 -9.73 -17.87
N ALA A 57 -11.73 -11.02 -17.56
CA ALA A 57 -11.26 -11.41 -16.23
C ALA A 57 -9.89 -10.81 -15.90
N SER A 58 -8.94 -10.81 -16.83
CA SER A 58 -7.62 -10.22 -16.63
C SER A 58 -7.70 -8.71 -16.39
N ALA A 59 -8.53 -8.00 -17.16
CA ALA A 59 -8.77 -6.59 -16.96
C ALA A 59 -9.45 -6.31 -15.61
N ALA A 60 -10.42 -7.14 -15.21
CA ALA A 60 -11.09 -7.02 -13.92
C ALA A 60 -10.14 -7.27 -12.73
N VAL A 61 -9.22 -8.24 -12.84
CA VAL A 61 -8.20 -8.48 -11.79
C VAL A 61 -7.28 -7.27 -11.63
N ALA A 62 -6.87 -6.63 -12.73
CA ALA A 62 -6.09 -5.39 -12.66
C ALA A 62 -6.93 -4.23 -12.08
N ALA A 63 -8.18 -4.07 -12.54
CA ALA A 63 -9.06 -2.99 -12.13
C ALA A 63 -9.50 -3.09 -10.67
N PHE A 64 -9.67 -4.30 -10.13
CA PHE A 64 -10.08 -4.58 -8.76
C PHE A 64 -8.91 -5.03 -7.89
N ASN A 65 -7.72 -4.49 -8.14
CA ASN A 65 -6.60 -4.55 -7.21
C ASN A 65 -6.63 -3.26 -6.35
N PRO A 66 -6.87 -3.33 -5.02
CA PRO A 66 -7.02 -2.15 -4.17
C PRO A 66 -5.82 -1.21 -4.21
N LEU A 67 -4.60 -1.74 -4.19
CA LEU A 67 -3.39 -0.92 -4.29
C LEU A 67 -3.22 -0.32 -5.68
N PHE A 68 -3.59 -1.01 -6.75
CA PHE A 68 -3.53 -0.42 -8.09
C PHE A 68 -4.51 0.76 -8.25
N ILE A 69 -5.71 0.66 -7.66
CA ILE A 69 -6.66 1.77 -7.56
C ILE A 69 -6.04 2.93 -6.77
N PHE A 70 -5.47 2.65 -5.60
CA PHE A 70 -4.83 3.65 -4.76
C PHE A 70 -3.70 4.40 -5.50
N ILE A 71 -2.77 3.67 -6.10
CA ILE A 71 -1.65 4.26 -6.86
C ILE A 71 -2.13 5.02 -8.09
N SER A 72 -3.23 4.61 -8.72
CA SER A 72 -3.82 5.36 -9.83
C SER A 72 -4.54 6.64 -9.37
N SER A 73 -4.78 6.82 -8.07
CA SER A 73 -5.46 7.99 -7.50
C SER A 73 -4.51 9.06 -6.94
N VAL A 74 -3.21 8.76 -6.84
CA VAL A 74 -2.19 9.69 -6.31
C VAL A 74 -1.22 10.16 -7.41
N VAL A 75 -0.48 11.24 -7.13
CA VAL A 75 0.53 11.76 -8.06
C VAL A 75 1.79 10.92 -7.91
N ASN A 76 2.08 10.08 -8.92
CA ASN A 76 3.29 9.26 -8.98
C ASN A 76 3.64 8.93 -10.44
N ASN A 77 4.81 8.31 -10.63
CA ASN A 77 5.23 7.76 -11.92
C ASN A 77 4.80 6.29 -12.15
N ASP A 78 4.35 5.58 -11.11
CA ASP A 78 3.94 4.17 -11.18
C ASP A 78 2.74 3.97 -12.12
N ALA A 79 1.71 4.81 -12.03
CA ALA A 79 0.53 4.73 -12.88
C ALA A 79 0.89 4.90 -14.37
N THR A 80 1.76 5.89 -14.66
CA THR A 80 2.27 6.16 -16.00
C THR A 80 3.11 4.98 -16.52
N ALA A 81 4.00 4.45 -15.68
CA ALA A 81 4.84 3.30 -16.03
C ALA A 81 4.01 2.04 -16.32
N ALA A 82 3.00 1.74 -15.50
CA ALA A 82 2.08 0.63 -15.71
C ALA A 82 1.34 0.75 -17.06
N CYS A 83 0.86 1.95 -17.40
CA CYS A 83 0.16 2.22 -18.65
C CYS A 83 1.07 2.02 -19.86
N LEU A 84 2.22 2.69 -19.88
CA LEU A 84 3.14 2.66 -21.02
C LEU A 84 3.78 1.28 -21.20
N CYS A 85 4.14 0.58 -20.12
CA CYS A 85 4.65 -0.79 -20.21
C CYS A 85 3.59 -1.76 -20.72
N THR A 86 2.33 -1.59 -20.30
CA THR A 86 1.21 -2.40 -20.81
C THR A 86 0.95 -2.14 -22.29
N LEU A 87 0.96 -0.89 -22.74
CA LEU A 87 0.82 -0.54 -24.16
C LEU A 87 2.01 -1.05 -24.99
N ALA A 88 3.23 -0.98 -24.47
CA ALA A 88 4.42 -1.53 -25.12
C ALA A 88 4.30 -3.05 -25.27
N LEU A 89 3.89 -3.76 -24.21
CA LEU A 89 3.66 -5.21 -24.25
C LEU A 89 2.58 -5.56 -25.28
N TRP A 90 1.45 -4.84 -25.29
CA TRP A 90 0.39 -5.04 -26.28
C TRP A 90 0.90 -4.83 -27.72
N LEU A 91 1.62 -3.74 -27.99
CA LEU A 91 2.18 -3.46 -29.31
C LEU A 91 3.22 -4.50 -29.73
N ALA A 92 4.05 -4.98 -28.80
CA ALA A 92 5.03 -6.03 -29.05
C ALA A 92 4.34 -7.34 -29.45
N ILE A 93 3.34 -7.78 -28.68
CA ILE A 93 2.56 -8.99 -28.97
C ILE A 93 1.81 -8.84 -30.29
N ARG A 94 1.08 -7.74 -30.48
CA ARG A 94 0.32 -7.48 -31.71
C ARG A 94 1.22 -7.44 -32.95
N SER A 95 2.44 -6.92 -32.82
CA SER A 95 3.41 -6.89 -33.91
C SER A 95 4.01 -8.26 -34.20
N ALA A 96 4.29 -9.08 -33.18
CA ALA A 96 4.73 -10.45 -33.37
C ALA A 96 3.65 -11.30 -34.09
N ARG A 97 2.38 -11.15 -33.68
CA ARG A 97 1.25 -11.86 -34.28
C ARG A 97 0.90 -11.43 -35.70
N LEU A 98 0.78 -10.12 -35.93
CA LEU A 98 0.26 -9.57 -37.19
C LEU A 98 1.36 -9.03 -38.12
N GLY A 99 2.64 -9.21 -37.76
CA GLY A 99 3.81 -8.69 -38.47
C GLY A 99 4.15 -7.22 -38.13
N PHE A 100 5.36 -6.80 -38.50
CA PHE A 100 5.83 -5.44 -38.28
C PHE A 100 5.43 -4.51 -39.42
N THR A 101 4.52 -3.57 -39.13
CA THR A 101 4.24 -2.44 -40.03
C THR A 101 4.97 -1.19 -39.53
N ARG A 102 5.26 -0.24 -40.43
CA ARG A 102 5.90 1.04 -40.03
C ARG A 102 5.14 1.73 -38.90
N LYS A 103 3.81 1.76 -38.95
CA LYS A 103 2.97 2.36 -37.88
C LYS A 103 3.16 1.66 -36.54
N ARG A 104 3.22 0.33 -36.51
CA ARG A 104 3.42 -0.44 -35.26
C ARG A 104 4.82 -0.27 -34.70
N LEU A 105 5.85 -0.28 -35.56
CA LEU A 105 7.24 -0.04 -35.16
C LEU A 105 7.43 1.37 -34.59
N ILE A 106 6.85 2.38 -35.24
CA ILE A 106 6.86 3.76 -34.76
C ILE A 106 6.14 3.85 -33.41
N GLY A 107 4.93 3.31 -33.31
CA GLY A 107 4.16 3.30 -32.07
C GLY A 107 4.91 2.62 -30.93
N LEU A 108 5.51 1.44 -31.18
CA LEU A 108 6.29 0.71 -30.18
C LEU A 108 7.52 1.52 -29.74
N GLY A 109 8.28 2.10 -30.67
CA GLY A 109 9.45 2.93 -30.34
C GLY A 109 9.10 4.17 -29.52
N VAL A 110 8.03 4.89 -29.88
CA VAL A 110 7.56 6.05 -29.13
C VAL A 110 7.07 5.66 -27.73
N VAL A 111 6.24 4.61 -27.61
CA VAL A 111 5.72 4.16 -26.31
C VAL A 111 6.86 3.66 -25.41
N VAL A 112 7.83 2.92 -25.94
CA VAL A 112 9.02 2.52 -25.20
C VAL A 112 9.81 3.76 -24.75
N GLY A 113 10.06 4.73 -25.63
CA GLY A 113 10.74 5.98 -25.27
C GLY A 113 10.03 6.76 -24.15
N LEU A 114 8.71 6.86 -24.19
CA LEU A 114 7.92 7.47 -23.12
C LEU A 114 8.00 6.66 -21.82
N ALA A 115 7.99 5.32 -21.90
CA ALA A 115 8.13 4.46 -20.73
C ALA A 115 9.50 4.65 -20.05
N LEU A 116 10.57 4.79 -20.84
CA LEU A 116 11.93 5.08 -20.35
C LEU A 116 12.00 6.40 -19.57
N LEU A 117 11.24 7.41 -19.98
CA LEU A 117 11.13 8.68 -19.24
C LEU A 117 10.34 8.56 -17.94
N SER A 118 9.49 7.53 -17.79
CA SER A 118 8.62 7.38 -16.61
C SER A 118 9.33 6.69 -15.44
N LYS A 119 10.07 5.60 -15.69
CA LYS A 119 10.69 4.79 -14.63
C LYS A 119 11.87 3.98 -15.16
N VAL A 120 12.94 3.88 -14.38
CA VAL A 120 14.16 3.13 -14.73
C VAL A 120 13.87 1.66 -15.03
N SER A 121 12.91 1.04 -14.32
CA SER A 121 12.48 -0.34 -14.57
C SER A 121 11.94 -0.57 -16.00
N ALA A 122 11.52 0.48 -16.71
CA ALA A 122 11.09 0.39 -18.09
C ALA A 122 12.23 0.08 -19.08
N LEU A 123 13.51 0.20 -18.68
CA LEU A 123 14.65 -0.24 -19.50
C LEU A 123 14.53 -1.71 -19.92
N ALA A 124 13.92 -2.54 -19.09
CA ALA A 124 13.63 -3.93 -19.40
C ALA A 124 12.75 -4.11 -20.65
N LEU A 125 11.97 -3.10 -21.05
CA LEU A 125 11.17 -3.16 -22.29
C LEU A 125 12.04 -3.26 -23.55
N LEU A 126 13.29 -2.80 -23.52
CA LEU A 126 14.21 -2.94 -24.65
C LEU A 126 14.53 -4.42 -24.91
N ILE A 127 14.71 -5.20 -23.84
CA ILE A 127 14.90 -6.65 -23.91
C ILE A 127 13.65 -7.32 -24.49
N LEU A 128 12.46 -6.90 -24.03
CA LEU A 128 11.18 -7.42 -24.52
C LEU A 128 10.95 -7.09 -26.01
N ALA A 129 11.25 -5.87 -26.44
CA ALA A 129 11.14 -5.45 -27.83
C ALA A 129 12.12 -6.22 -28.73
N ALA A 130 13.35 -6.44 -28.26
CA ALA A 130 14.33 -7.27 -28.95
C ALA A 130 13.85 -8.72 -29.07
N LEU A 131 13.24 -9.28 -28.02
CA LEU A 131 12.65 -10.62 -28.06
C LEU A 131 11.51 -10.72 -29.09
N ALA A 132 10.59 -9.75 -29.14
CA ALA A 132 9.51 -9.74 -30.13
C ALA A 132 10.04 -9.68 -31.58
N LEU A 133 11.06 -8.86 -31.81
CA LEU A 133 11.76 -8.77 -33.10
C LEU A 133 12.46 -10.10 -33.46
N LEU A 134 13.12 -10.73 -32.49
CA LEU A 134 13.80 -12.02 -32.67
C LEU A 134 12.82 -13.14 -33.02
N LEU A 135 11.68 -13.24 -32.31
CA LEU A 135 10.66 -14.25 -32.58
C LEU A 135 10.11 -14.13 -34.00
N THR A 136 9.83 -12.91 -34.43
CA THR A 136 9.35 -12.65 -35.79
C THR A 136 10.42 -12.99 -36.83
N TRP A 137 11.69 -12.65 -36.58
CA TRP A 137 12.79 -13.04 -37.44
C TRP A 137 12.97 -14.56 -37.52
N LEU A 138 12.80 -15.30 -36.42
CA LEU A 138 12.89 -16.76 -36.42
C LEU A 138 11.84 -17.41 -37.35
N ARG A 139 10.65 -16.79 -37.43
CA ARG A 139 9.54 -17.22 -38.28
C ARG A 139 9.72 -16.83 -39.74
N GLU A 140 10.04 -15.57 -40.01
CA GLU A 140 10.02 -14.99 -41.37
C GLU A 140 11.40 -15.00 -42.03
N ARG A 141 12.47 -15.12 -41.24
CA ARG A 141 13.89 -15.11 -41.66
C ARG A 141 14.33 -13.85 -42.42
N ASP A 142 13.55 -12.76 -42.35
CA ASP A 142 13.89 -11.48 -42.95
C ASP A 142 14.82 -10.64 -42.05
N ARG A 143 16.10 -10.64 -42.39
CA ARG A 143 17.13 -9.85 -41.69
C ARG A 143 16.94 -8.34 -41.88
N ARG A 144 16.39 -7.90 -43.03
CA ARG A 144 16.17 -6.47 -43.28
C ARG A 144 15.04 -5.95 -42.41
N ALA A 145 13.95 -6.72 -42.28
CA ALA A 145 12.86 -6.39 -41.35
C ALA A 145 13.35 -6.33 -39.89
N LEU A 146 14.19 -7.28 -39.47
CA LEU A 146 14.80 -7.27 -38.14
C LEU A 146 15.62 -5.99 -37.88
N LEU A 147 16.54 -5.66 -38.81
CA LEU A 147 17.43 -4.49 -38.66
C LEU A 147 16.66 -3.18 -38.74
N THR A 148 15.77 -3.02 -39.72
CA THR A 148 14.96 -1.80 -39.86
C THR A 148 13.98 -1.62 -38.71
N GLY A 149 13.37 -2.72 -38.24
CA GLY A 149 12.50 -2.72 -37.07
C GLY A 149 13.26 -2.33 -35.79
N GLY A 150 14.40 -2.96 -35.54
CA GLY A 150 15.27 -2.65 -34.41
C GLY A 150 15.75 -1.20 -34.42
N LEU A 151 16.27 -0.72 -35.56
CA LEU A 151 16.70 0.68 -35.72
C LEU A 151 15.55 1.67 -35.53
N THR A 152 14.34 1.34 -36.00
CA THR A 152 13.17 2.21 -35.83
C THR A 152 12.77 2.29 -34.35
N VAL A 153 12.63 1.15 -33.67
CA VAL A 153 12.19 1.10 -32.27
C VAL A 153 13.23 1.76 -31.36
N VAL A 154 14.50 1.35 -31.47
CA VAL A 154 15.59 1.90 -30.65
C VAL A 154 15.84 3.37 -31.00
N GLY A 155 15.87 3.72 -32.29
CA GLY A 155 16.09 5.08 -32.74
C GLY A 155 15.03 6.06 -32.21
N LEU A 156 13.75 5.67 -32.25
CA LEU A 156 12.66 6.49 -31.70
C LEU A 156 12.65 6.51 -30.18
N ALA A 157 12.92 5.39 -29.51
CA ALA A 157 13.03 5.37 -28.06
C ALA A 157 14.15 6.30 -27.58
N THR A 158 15.31 6.27 -28.24
CA THR A 158 16.44 7.18 -28.00
C THR A 158 16.04 8.62 -28.31
N LEU A 159 15.40 8.91 -29.45
CA LEU A 159 14.99 10.27 -29.79
C LEU A 159 14.06 10.90 -28.73
N VAL A 160 13.15 10.10 -28.18
CA VAL A 160 12.21 10.54 -27.14
C VAL A 160 12.89 10.69 -25.79
N ALA A 161 13.73 9.73 -25.39
CA ALA A 161 14.21 9.64 -24.01
C ALA A 161 15.62 10.19 -23.78
N ALA A 162 16.47 10.29 -24.81
CA ALA A 162 17.90 10.57 -24.65
C ALA A 162 18.19 11.90 -23.95
N TRP A 163 17.36 12.92 -24.12
CA TRP A 163 17.57 14.22 -23.47
C TRP A 163 17.64 14.11 -21.95
N TRP A 164 16.85 13.22 -21.34
CA TRP A 164 16.84 12.99 -19.89
C TRP A 164 18.12 12.31 -19.42
N TYR A 165 18.55 11.26 -20.12
CA TYR A 165 19.79 10.54 -19.81
C TYR A 165 21.04 11.40 -20.07
N ILE A 166 21.04 12.23 -21.11
CA ILE A 166 22.11 13.19 -21.41
C ILE A 166 22.15 14.27 -20.32
N ARG A 167 20.98 14.78 -19.88
CA ARG A 167 20.89 15.71 -18.74
C ARG A 167 21.49 15.08 -17.49
N ASN A 168 21.11 13.85 -17.15
CA ASN A 168 21.61 13.16 -15.96
C ASN A 168 23.12 12.93 -16.05
N TRP A 169 23.63 12.55 -17.22
CA TRP A 169 25.08 12.48 -17.44
C TRP A 169 25.75 13.83 -17.19
N ALA A 170 25.24 14.91 -17.79
CA ALA A 170 25.83 16.24 -17.65
C ALA A 170 25.82 16.77 -16.21
N LEU A 171 24.79 16.43 -15.43
CA LEU A 171 24.64 16.87 -14.04
C LEU A 171 25.35 15.98 -13.02
N TYR A 172 25.32 14.67 -13.22
CA TYR A 172 25.71 13.68 -12.21
C TYR A 172 26.87 12.79 -12.63
N GLY A 173 27.30 12.83 -13.90
CA GLY A 173 28.27 11.87 -14.45
C GLY A 173 27.72 10.45 -14.62
N ASP A 174 26.42 10.26 -14.38
CA ASP A 174 25.71 8.98 -14.42
C ASP A 174 24.39 9.16 -15.20
N PRO A 175 24.21 8.52 -16.36
CA PRO A 175 23.00 8.67 -17.17
C PRO A 175 21.73 8.19 -16.46
N LEU A 176 21.83 7.22 -15.55
CA LEU A 176 20.69 6.71 -14.79
C LEU A 176 20.43 7.52 -13.52
N GLY A 177 21.40 8.35 -13.09
CA GLY A 177 21.36 9.01 -11.78
C GLY A 177 21.38 8.01 -10.61
N TRP A 178 21.85 6.79 -10.85
CA TRP A 178 21.84 5.67 -9.93
C TRP A 178 22.71 5.93 -8.70
N GLN A 179 23.91 6.48 -8.89
CA GLN A 179 24.80 6.77 -7.76
C GLN A 179 24.22 7.81 -6.79
N ILE A 180 23.59 8.86 -7.33
CA ILE A 180 22.93 9.89 -6.53
C ILE A 180 21.75 9.30 -5.76
N TRP A 181 20.98 8.43 -6.42
CA TRP A 181 19.85 7.75 -5.80
C TRP A 181 20.28 6.80 -4.66
N LEU A 182 21.39 6.07 -4.85
CA LEU A 182 21.96 5.19 -3.81
C LEU A 182 22.48 5.94 -2.58
N MET A 183 22.91 7.19 -2.72
CA MET A 183 23.34 8.01 -1.57
C MET A 183 22.20 8.25 -0.58
N ASP A 184 20.95 8.30 -1.05
CA ASP A 184 19.77 8.55 -0.23
C ASP A 184 19.27 7.27 0.45
N ILE A 185 19.15 6.18 -0.32
CA ILE A 185 18.53 4.94 0.14
C ILE A 185 19.47 4.01 0.88
N LYS A 186 20.79 4.18 0.67
CA LYS A 186 21.88 3.33 1.19
C LYS A 186 21.80 1.90 0.68
N GLU A 187 22.93 1.38 0.22
CA GLU A 187 23.02 -0.04 -0.11
C GLU A 187 22.93 -0.89 1.16
N HIS A 188 22.09 -1.91 1.10
CA HIS A 188 22.03 -2.94 2.12
C HIS A 188 22.04 -4.30 1.44
N GLN A 189 22.78 -5.25 1.99
CA GLN A 189 22.80 -6.63 1.51
C GLN A 189 22.10 -7.52 2.53
N ILE A 190 21.06 -8.20 2.06
CA ILE A 190 20.26 -9.12 2.87
C ILE A 190 20.66 -10.58 2.61
N GLY A 191 20.50 -11.42 3.63
CA GLY A 191 20.64 -12.87 3.50
C GLY A 191 19.37 -13.55 2.93
N LEU A 192 19.45 -14.86 2.70
CA LEU A 192 18.32 -15.65 2.18
C LEU A 192 17.09 -15.64 3.10
N ALA A 193 17.29 -15.71 4.42
CA ALA A 193 16.18 -15.72 5.38
C ALA A 193 15.38 -14.42 5.34
N GLU A 194 16.07 -13.29 5.21
CA GLU A 194 15.46 -11.97 5.10
C GLU A 194 14.79 -11.76 3.75
N LEU A 195 15.41 -12.22 2.65
CA LEU A 195 14.77 -12.23 1.33
C LEU A 195 13.44 -13.03 1.33
N LEU A 196 13.42 -14.19 2.02
CA LEU A 196 12.19 -14.98 2.19
C LEU A 196 11.13 -14.25 3.02
N ALA A 197 11.54 -13.49 4.04
CA ALA A 197 10.63 -12.65 4.83
C ALA A 197 10.05 -11.50 3.98
N GLN A 198 10.88 -10.86 3.15
CA GLN A 198 10.45 -9.80 2.25
C GLN A 198 9.50 -10.29 1.16
N PHE A 199 9.60 -11.54 0.68
CA PHE A 199 8.61 -12.08 -0.27
C PHE A 199 7.19 -12.11 0.31
N ARG A 200 7.05 -12.33 1.62
CA ARG A 200 5.75 -12.25 2.30
C ARG A 200 5.22 -10.82 2.23
N HIS A 201 6.05 -9.83 2.54
CA HIS A 201 5.66 -8.43 2.48
C HIS A 201 5.36 -7.97 1.04
N LEU A 202 6.18 -8.36 0.05
CA LEU A 202 5.94 -8.13 -1.38
C LEU A 202 4.56 -8.66 -1.82
N GLY A 203 4.17 -9.82 -1.32
CA GLY A 203 2.85 -10.42 -1.59
C GLY A 203 1.69 -9.64 -0.97
N THR A 204 1.81 -9.21 0.28
CA THR A 204 0.75 -8.44 0.97
C THR A 204 0.64 -7.03 0.42
N SER A 205 1.78 -6.37 0.19
CA SER A 205 1.89 -5.03 -0.40
C SER A 205 1.66 -5.01 -1.90
N PHE A 206 1.33 -6.14 -2.55
CA PHE A 206 0.79 -6.12 -3.93
C PHE A 206 -0.69 -5.73 -3.97
N TYR A 207 -1.40 -5.93 -2.86
CA TYR A 207 -2.84 -5.65 -2.72
C TYR A 207 -3.13 -4.55 -1.70
N SER A 208 -2.36 -4.45 -0.61
CA SER A 208 -2.61 -3.52 0.49
C SER A 208 -1.83 -2.21 0.34
N PRO A 209 -2.49 -1.03 0.34
CA PRO A 209 -1.82 0.28 0.34
C PRO A 209 -1.00 0.60 1.58
N TYR A 210 -1.37 0.04 2.72
CA TYR A 210 -0.68 0.23 3.98
C TYR A 210 -0.51 -1.11 4.68
N ASP A 211 0.56 -1.23 5.46
CA ASP A 211 0.73 -2.38 6.35
C ASP A 211 -0.34 -2.41 7.42
N GLY A 212 -0.90 -3.61 7.63
CA GLY A 212 -1.98 -3.83 8.58
C GLY A 212 -3.34 -3.22 8.18
N LEU A 213 -3.50 -2.68 6.95
CA LEU A 213 -4.79 -2.16 6.50
C LEU A 213 -5.85 -3.26 6.40
N PHE A 214 -5.46 -4.45 5.91
CA PHE A 214 -6.36 -5.58 5.77
C PHE A 214 -6.16 -6.60 6.90
N PRO A 215 -7.25 -7.20 7.42
CA PRO A 215 -7.15 -8.30 8.37
C PRO A 215 -6.32 -9.46 7.83
N PRO A 216 -5.56 -10.19 8.67
CA PRO A 216 -4.75 -11.33 8.23
C PRO A 216 -5.51 -12.39 7.43
N ALA A 217 -6.80 -12.60 7.74
CA ALA A 217 -7.65 -13.54 7.02
C ALA A 217 -7.86 -13.15 5.54
N VAL A 218 -8.03 -11.85 5.24
CA VAL A 218 -8.17 -11.35 3.86
C VAL A 218 -6.89 -11.59 3.08
N LEU A 219 -5.73 -11.27 3.69
CA LEU A 219 -4.42 -11.49 3.08
C LEU A 219 -4.13 -12.99 2.87
N ALA A 220 -4.54 -13.85 3.81
CA ALA A 220 -4.42 -15.29 3.65
C ALA A 220 -5.23 -15.84 2.46
N VAL A 221 -6.45 -15.33 2.23
CA VAL A 221 -7.26 -15.68 1.07
C VAL A 221 -6.61 -15.22 -0.23
N LEU A 222 -6.10 -13.99 -0.29
CA LEU A 222 -5.37 -13.47 -1.46
C LEU A 222 -4.09 -14.27 -1.74
N GLY A 223 -3.36 -14.66 -0.69
CA GLY A 223 -2.21 -15.55 -0.77
C GLY A 223 -2.58 -16.93 -1.30
N ALA A 224 -3.68 -17.52 -0.82
CA ALA A 224 -4.18 -18.80 -1.32
C ALA A 224 -4.56 -18.73 -2.81
N LEU A 225 -5.14 -17.62 -3.27
CA LEU A 225 -5.40 -17.39 -4.70
C LEU A 225 -4.09 -17.31 -5.49
N ALA A 226 -3.06 -16.62 -5.00
CA ALA A 226 -1.75 -16.58 -5.67
C ALA A 226 -1.11 -17.99 -5.78
N VAL A 227 -1.18 -18.79 -4.70
CA VAL A 227 -0.72 -20.19 -4.70
C VAL A 227 -1.52 -21.04 -5.69
N ALA A 228 -2.84 -20.87 -5.75
CA ALA A 228 -3.69 -21.56 -6.73
C ALA A 228 -3.32 -21.19 -8.17
N ALA A 229 -2.98 -19.93 -8.45
CA ALA A 229 -2.49 -19.54 -9.76
C ALA A 229 -1.17 -20.23 -10.12
N ALA A 230 -0.21 -20.27 -9.19
CA ALA A 230 1.07 -20.95 -9.37
C ALA A 230 0.90 -22.47 -9.63
N ALA A 231 0.03 -23.14 -8.87
CA ALA A 231 -0.34 -24.53 -9.12
C ALA A 231 -0.96 -24.74 -10.51
N GLY A 232 -1.75 -23.76 -10.96
CA GLY A 232 -2.29 -23.69 -12.31
C GLY A 232 -1.24 -23.62 -13.40
N TRP A 233 -0.20 -22.80 -13.20
CA TRP A 233 0.93 -22.71 -14.14
C TRP A 233 1.66 -24.04 -14.26
N ILE A 234 1.93 -24.72 -13.14
CA ILE A 234 2.53 -26.07 -13.13
C ILE A 234 1.67 -27.03 -13.95
N ARG A 235 0.35 -27.03 -13.73
CA ARG A 235 -0.59 -27.86 -14.51
C ARG A 235 -0.59 -27.51 -16.01
N MET A 236 -0.48 -26.23 -16.37
CA MET A 236 -0.36 -25.81 -17.76
C MET A 236 0.93 -26.33 -18.40
N ILE A 237 2.05 -26.37 -17.66
CA ILE A 237 3.33 -26.92 -18.12
C ILE A 237 3.15 -28.38 -18.57
N PHE A 238 2.49 -29.20 -17.77
CA PHE A 238 2.30 -30.63 -18.07
C PHE A 238 1.12 -30.95 -18.99
N ARG A 239 0.09 -30.10 -19.06
CA ARG A 239 -1.11 -30.35 -19.88
C ARG A 239 -1.23 -29.37 -21.05
N ARG A 240 -0.69 -29.75 -22.20
CA ARG A 240 -0.73 -28.97 -23.45
C ARG A 240 -2.14 -28.55 -23.87
N SER A 241 -3.17 -29.36 -23.58
CA SER A 241 -4.58 -29.03 -23.86
C SER A 241 -5.07 -27.74 -23.18
N GLN A 242 -4.44 -27.31 -22.08
CA GLN A 242 -4.78 -26.04 -21.42
C GLN A 242 -4.26 -24.81 -22.19
N ARG A 243 -3.26 -24.98 -23.07
CA ARG A 243 -2.62 -23.92 -23.86
C ARG A 243 -2.96 -23.97 -25.35
N ALA A 244 -3.77 -24.94 -25.80
CA ALA A 244 -4.02 -25.21 -27.22
C ALA A 244 -4.56 -24.00 -28.01
N ASP A 245 -5.33 -23.12 -27.36
CA ASP A 245 -5.96 -21.96 -28.02
C ASP A 245 -5.20 -20.64 -27.77
N ALA A 246 -4.06 -20.69 -27.08
CA ALA A 246 -3.28 -19.49 -26.78
C ALA A 246 -2.21 -19.25 -27.85
N ASP A 247 -2.03 -17.99 -28.23
CA ASP A 247 -0.92 -17.54 -29.05
C ASP A 247 0.40 -17.76 -28.29
N ALA A 248 1.24 -18.66 -28.81
CA ALA A 248 2.44 -19.09 -28.12
C ALA A 248 3.49 -17.98 -27.99
N GLU A 249 3.64 -17.14 -29.01
CA GLU A 249 4.56 -16.00 -29.01
C GLU A 249 4.10 -14.95 -28.00
N GLY A 250 2.81 -14.62 -28.00
CA GLY A 250 2.23 -13.68 -27.05
C GLY A 250 2.31 -14.16 -25.60
N LEU A 251 2.04 -15.45 -25.35
CA LEU A 251 2.20 -16.04 -24.01
C LEU A 251 3.66 -16.05 -23.56
N LEU A 252 4.60 -16.31 -24.48
CA LEU A 252 6.03 -16.24 -24.21
C LEU A 252 6.47 -14.80 -23.88
N LEU A 253 6.01 -13.79 -24.62
CA LEU A 253 6.32 -12.39 -24.35
C LEU A 253 5.75 -11.93 -23.00
N ALA A 254 4.51 -12.27 -22.68
CA ALA A 254 3.92 -11.96 -21.37
C ALA A 254 4.64 -12.67 -20.23
N GLY A 255 4.97 -13.95 -20.39
CA GLY A 255 5.75 -14.71 -19.42
C GLY A 255 7.17 -14.16 -19.23
N ALA A 256 7.86 -13.83 -20.32
CA ALA A 256 9.18 -13.22 -20.28
C ALA A 256 9.14 -11.85 -19.59
N TRP A 257 8.14 -11.02 -19.89
CA TRP A 257 7.96 -9.73 -19.22
C TRP A 257 7.77 -9.88 -17.71
N PHE A 258 6.91 -10.80 -17.29
CA PHE A 258 6.71 -11.12 -15.88
C PHE A 258 8.01 -11.58 -15.21
N VAL A 259 8.74 -12.51 -15.81
CA VAL A 259 10.00 -13.04 -15.25
C VAL A 259 11.08 -11.97 -15.16
N ILE A 260 11.26 -11.15 -16.21
CA ILE A 260 12.26 -10.07 -16.21
C ILE A 260 11.96 -9.05 -15.12
N LEU A 261 10.71 -8.62 -14.97
CA LEU A 261 10.33 -7.69 -13.92
C LEU A 261 10.44 -8.29 -12.53
N PHE A 262 10.02 -9.55 -12.36
CA PHE A 262 10.15 -10.23 -11.07
C PHE A 262 11.63 -10.37 -10.68
N ALA A 263 12.50 -10.75 -11.61
CA ALA A 263 13.94 -10.80 -11.38
C ALA A 263 14.52 -9.42 -11.07
N SER A 264 14.05 -8.37 -11.74
CA SER A 264 14.44 -6.99 -11.44
C SER A 264 14.04 -6.56 -10.02
N VAL A 265 12.84 -6.94 -9.57
CA VAL A 265 12.37 -6.65 -8.20
C VAL A 265 13.18 -7.45 -7.17
N VAL A 266 13.44 -8.73 -7.41
CA VAL A 266 14.29 -9.54 -6.52
C VAL A 266 15.70 -8.95 -6.43
N TYR A 267 16.29 -8.55 -7.55
CA TYR A 267 17.59 -7.87 -7.55
C TYR A 267 17.56 -6.58 -6.73
N TYR A 268 16.49 -5.80 -6.87
CA TYR A 268 16.30 -4.55 -6.15
C TYR A 268 16.11 -4.76 -4.64
N MET A 269 15.30 -5.75 -4.23
CA MET A 269 15.12 -6.17 -2.84
C MET A 269 16.45 -6.62 -2.18
N VAL A 270 17.34 -7.26 -2.94
CA VAL A 270 18.63 -7.73 -2.43
C VAL A 270 19.65 -6.59 -2.24
N THR A 271 19.47 -5.48 -2.95
CA THR A 271 20.43 -4.37 -3.00
C THR A 271 19.94 -3.12 -2.25
N THR A 272 18.64 -3.03 -2.01
CA THR A 272 17.97 -1.84 -1.46
C THR A 272 16.81 -2.26 -0.55
N PRO A 273 16.48 -1.48 0.48
CA PRO A 273 15.35 -1.74 1.38
C PRO A 273 14.01 -1.41 0.71
N ALA A 274 13.64 -2.18 -0.32
CA ALA A 274 12.44 -1.95 -1.12
C ALA A 274 11.77 -3.26 -1.53
N ASP A 275 10.79 -3.67 -0.74
CA ASP A 275 10.03 -4.92 -0.87
C ASP A 275 8.53 -4.67 -1.14
N GLU A 276 8.23 -3.56 -1.80
CA GLU A 276 6.86 -3.15 -2.10
C GLU A 276 6.31 -3.78 -3.40
N GLY A 277 5.11 -4.35 -3.33
CA GLY A 277 4.44 -5.02 -4.44
C GLY A 277 4.12 -4.12 -5.63
N ARG A 278 3.99 -2.80 -5.41
CA ARG A 278 3.80 -1.81 -6.50
C ARG A 278 4.90 -1.82 -7.55
N LEU A 279 6.11 -2.29 -7.21
CA LEU A 279 7.23 -2.41 -8.14
C LEU A 279 6.95 -3.37 -9.30
N LEU A 280 5.97 -4.27 -9.15
CA LEU A 280 5.52 -5.19 -10.20
C LEU A 280 4.46 -4.60 -11.14
N TYR A 281 3.94 -3.39 -10.89
CA TYR A 281 2.89 -2.79 -11.72
C TYR A 281 3.25 -2.43 -13.16
N PRO A 282 4.52 -2.15 -13.53
CA PRO A 282 4.94 -2.19 -14.93
C PRO A 282 4.58 -3.51 -15.65
N GLY A 283 4.42 -4.59 -14.88
CA GLY A 283 4.04 -5.93 -15.32
C GLY A 283 2.59 -6.31 -15.08
N ILE A 284 1.71 -5.39 -14.68
CA ILE A 284 0.35 -5.72 -14.23
C ILE A 284 -0.48 -6.44 -15.29
N ALA A 285 -0.29 -6.13 -16.58
CA ALA A 285 -0.95 -6.83 -17.67
C ALA A 285 -0.55 -8.30 -17.76
N ALA A 286 0.75 -8.58 -17.62
CA ALA A 286 1.27 -9.94 -17.64
C ALA A 286 0.88 -10.70 -16.36
N SER A 287 1.04 -10.10 -15.18
CA SER A 287 0.69 -10.76 -13.92
C SER A 287 -0.80 -11.05 -13.82
N SER A 288 -1.69 -10.10 -14.18
CA SER A 288 -3.14 -10.30 -14.15
C SER A 288 -3.58 -11.41 -15.11
N LEU A 289 -3.03 -11.44 -16.34
CA LEU A 289 -3.29 -12.52 -17.28
C LEU A 289 -2.81 -13.87 -16.74
N LEU A 290 -1.60 -13.94 -16.21
CA LEU A 290 -1.03 -15.17 -15.68
C LEU A 290 -1.84 -15.67 -14.46
N LEU A 291 -2.27 -14.79 -13.56
CA LEU A 291 -3.16 -15.14 -12.44
C LEU A 291 -4.45 -15.80 -12.94
N VAL A 292 -5.15 -15.17 -13.89
CA VAL A 292 -6.39 -15.70 -14.47
C VAL A 292 -6.17 -17.04 -15.17
N LEU A 293 -5.10 -17.18 -15.95
CA LEU A 293 -4.76 -18.44 -16.61
C LEU A 293 -4.45 -19.54 -15.59
N GLY A 294 -3.76 -19.22 -14.51
CA GLY A 294 -3.46 -20.12 -13.41
C GLY A 294 -4.74 -20.61 -12.72
N TRP A 295 -5.59 -19.71 -12.25
CA TRP A 295 -6.85 -20.09 -11.59
C TRP A 295 -7.74 -20.93 -12.50
N ARG A 296 -7.87 -20.55 -13.77
CA ARG A 296 -8.66 -21.30 -14.76
C ARG A 296 -8.10 -22.71 -15.03
N ALA A 297 -6.79 -22.90 -14.94
CA ALA A 297 -6.14 -24.19 -15.13
C ALA A 297 -6.41 -25.16 -13.96
N VAL A 298 -6.55 -24.63 -12.74
CA VAL A 298 -6.92 -25.42 -11.55
C VAL A 298 -8.42 -25.72 -11.52
N LEU A 299 -9.27 -24.76 -11.88
CA LEU A 299 -10.72 -24.92 -11.84
C LEU A 299 -11.22 -26.00 -12.84
N PRO A 300 -12.10 -26.93 -12.40
CA PRO A 300 -12.80 -27.85 -13.29
C PRO A 300 -13.57 -27.08 -14.38
N PRO A 301 -13.69 -27.60 -15.62
CA PRO A 301 -14.36 -26.91 -16.71
C PRO A 301 -15.75 -26.36 -16.36
N THR A 302 -16.54 -27.14 -15.62
CA THR A 302 -17.89 -26.80 -15.15
C THR A 302 -17.92 -25.56 -14.24
N TRP A 303 -16.87 -25.33 -13.46
CA TRP A 303 -16.80 -24.27 -12.46
C TRP A 303 -16.00 -23.05 -12.90
N ARG A 304 -15.42 -23.04 -14.11
CA ARG A 304 -14.54 -21.95 -14.56
C ARG A 304 -15.21 -20.59 -14.57
N THR A 305 -16.39 -20.49 -15.17
CA THR A 305 -17.09 -19.20 -15.27
C THR A 305 -17.53 -18.69 -13.91
N VAL A 306 -18.19 -19.55 -13.12
CA VAL A 306 -18.68 -19.20 -11.78
C VAL A 306 -17.53 -18.88 -10.83
N GLY A 307 -16.48 -19.70 -10.83
CA GLY A 307 -15.31 -19.49 -9.97
C GLY A 307 -14.55 -18.20 -10.32
N MET A 308 -14.38 -17.88 -11.61
CA MET A 308 -13.80 -16.60 -12.02
C MET A 308 -14.68 -15.41 -11.62
N ALA A 309 -16.00 -15.51 -11.84
CA ALA A 309 -16.95 -14.48 -11.44
C ALA A 309 -16.94 -14.25 -9.93
N ALA A 310 -16.87 -15.32 -9.12
CA ALA A 310 -16.78 -15.24 -7.67
C ALA A 310 -15.49 -14.56 -7.19
N ILE A 311 -14.33 -14.90 -7.79
CA ILE A 311 -13.06 -14.25 -7.47
C ILE A 311 -13.11 -12.75 -7.82
N ILE A 312 -13.61 -12.41 -9.01
CA ILE A 312 -13.73 -11.02 -9.47
C ILE A 312 -14.70 -10.24 -8.59
N ALA A 313 -15.84 -10.83 -8.22
CA ALA A 313 -16.81 -10.21 -7.33
C ALA A 313 -16.23 -9.99 -5.93
N ALA A 314 -15.47 -10.95 -5.39
CA ALA A 314 -14.80 -10.80 -4.10
C ALA A 314 -13.75 -9.67 -4.13
N LEU A 315 -12.97 -9.56 -5.20
CA LEU A 315 -12.02 -8.45 -5.39
C LEU A 315 -12.74 -7.10 -5.50
N LEU A 316 -13.86 -7.03 -6.23
CA LEU A 316 -14.67 -5.82 -6.31
C LEU A 316 -15.25 -5.41 -4.95
N VAL A 317 -15.80 -6.37 -4.20
CA VAL A 317 -16.32 -6.14 -2.84
C VAL A 317 -15.19 -5.65 -1.93
N LEU A 318 -14.00 -6.24 -2.01
CA LEU A 318 -12.83 -5.78 -1.26
C LEU A 318 -12.51 -4.32 -1.61
N CYS A 319 -12.47 -3.95 -2.89
CA CYS A 319 -12.20 -2.58 -3.32
C CYS A 319 -13.28 -1.58 -2.86
N ILE A 320 -14.57 -1.94 -2.93
CA ILE A 320 -15.67 -1.07 -2.49
C ILE A 320 -15.68 -0.93 -0.96
N ALA A 321 -15.39 -2.00 -0.23
CA ALA A 321 -15.36 -1.98 1.24
C ALA A 321 -14.11 -1.26 1.78
N THR A 322 -13.00 -1.24 1.05
CA THR A 322 -11.71 -0.71 1.54
C THR A 322 -11.82 0.75 2.05
N PRO A 323 -12.40 1.71 1.31
CA PRO A 323 -12.53 3.09 1.81
C PRO A 323 -13.29 3.21 3.13
N PHE A 324 -14.39 2.48 3.29
CA PHE A 324 -15.31 2.63 4.43
C PHE A 324 -14.94 1.76 5.63
N CYS A 325 -14.46 0.54 5.39
CA CYS A 325 -14.21 -0.44 6.45
C CYS A 325 -12.75 -0.48 6.89
N ALA A 326 -11.81 0.07 6.11
CA ALA A 326 -10.39 -0.02 6.41
C ALA A 326 -9.68 1.34 6.44
N ILE A 327 -9.95 2.22 5.47
CA ILE A 327 -9.32 3.55 5.41
C ILE A 327 -9.98 4.49 6.40
N GLU A 328 -11.28 4.78 6.27
CA GLU A 328 -11.99 5.75 7.11
C GLU A 328 -11.79 5.54 8.62
N PRO A 329 -11.93 4.33 9.20
CA PRO A 329 -11.72 4.12 10.63
C PRO A 329 -10.27 4.37 11.08
N ARG A 330 -9.29 4.14 10.20
CA ARG A 330 -7.86 4.33 10.50
C ARG A 330 -7.46 5.81 10.52
N PHE A 331 -8.20 6.65 9.80
CA PHE A 331 -7.93 8.08 9.64
C PHE A 331 -9.02 8.96 10.26
N ALA A 332 -9.96 8.36 11.01
CA ALA A 332 -10.98 9.10 11.74
C ALA A 332 -10.31 10.02 12.77
N LEU A 333 -10.78 11.27 12.84
CA LEU A 333 -10.32 12.20 13.87
C LEU A 333 -10.74 11.66 15.24
N PRO A 334 -9.88 11.77 16.28
CA PRO A 334 -10.18 11.26 17.61
C PRO A 334 -11.09 12.24 18.37
N LEU A 335 -12.26 12.51 17.80
CA LEU A 335 -13.27 13.43 18.30
C LEU A 335 -14.49 12.67 18.82
N VAL A 336 -15.05 13.16 19.92
CA VAL A 336 -16.36 12.76 20.45
C VAL A 336 -17.37 13.84 20.09
N SER A 337 -18.59 13.45 19.72
CA SER A 337 -19.60 14.39 19.21
C SER A 337 -20.14 15.34 20.28
N SER A 338 -20.27 14.88 21.52
CA SER A 338 -20.69 15.69 22.66
C SER A 338 -20.22 15.08 23.98
N ALA A 339 -20.22 15.87 25.06
CA ALA A 339 -19.88 15.38 26.38
C ALA A 339 -20.92 14.37 26.90
N ASP A 340 -22.16 14.44 26.41
CA ASP A 340 -23.23 13.51 26.72
C ASP A 340 -23.02 12.12 26.06
N ASP A 341 -22.19 12.05 25.03
CA ASP A 341 -21.83 10.79 24.34
C ASP A 341 -20.65 10.07 25.01
N LEU A 342 -20.10 10.61 26.09
CA LEU A 342 -19.03 9.97 26.84
C LEU A 342 -19.52 8.66 27.49
N PRO A 343 -18.68 7.61 27.53
CA PRO A 343 -19.01 6.38 28.23
C PRO A 343 -19.36 6.64 29.70
N ALA A 344 -20.38 5.94 30.22
CA ALA A 344 -20.79 6.06 31.63
C ALA A 344 -19.70 5.61 32.62
N THR A 345 -18.68 4.90 32.12
CA THR A 345 -17.47 4.42 32.79
C THR A 345 -16.40 5.51 32.99
N VAL A 346 -16.57 6.68 32.35
CA VAL A 346 -15.65 7.80 32.49
C VAL A 346 -15.69 8.32 33.93
N SER A 347 -14.54 8.32 34.57
CA SER A 347 -14.35 8.86 35.92
C SER A 347 -13.88 10.31 35.84
N PHE A 348 -14.63 11.20 36.48
CA PHE A 348 -14.36 12.64 36.52
C PHE A 348 -13.27 12.94 37.55
N ALA A 349 -12.29 13.76 37.17
CA ALA A 349 -11.21 14.17 38.06
C ALA A 349 -11.60 15.42 38.89
N GLU A 350 -11.02 15.57 40.08
CA GLU A 350 -11.20 16.79 40.89
C GLU A 350 -10.32 17.92 40.30
N ASP A 351 -10.97 19.06 40.02
CA ASP A 351 -10.45 20.24 39.29
C ASP A 351 -10.08 20.00 37.82
N PRO A 352 -11.02 20.21 36.88
CA PRO A 352 -10.87 19.76 35.49
C PRO A 352 -10.23 20.80 34.57
N LEU A 353 -9.97 22.04 35.03
CA LEU A 353 -9.44 23.10 34.17
C LEU A 353 -7.91 23.11 34.21
N ILE A 354 -7.28 22.71 33.11
CA ILE A 354 -5.82 22.79 32.95
C ILE A 354 -5.54 23.76 31.80
N ALA A 355 -5.23 25.01 32.15
CA ALA A 355 -5.17 26.14 31.21
C ALA A 355 -6.48 26.35 30.42
N ASN A 356 -6.44 26.16 29.09
CA ASN A 356 -7.54 26.41 28.14
C ASN A 356 -8.21 25.13 27.64
N ILE A 357 -7.94 24.01 28.30
CA ILE A 357 -8.58 22.73 28.05
C ILE A 357 -9.14 22.20 29.36
N ARG A 358 -10.23 21.44 29.24
CA ARG A 358 -10.94 20.86 30.37
C ARG A 358 -10.85 19.35 30.30
N LEU A 359 -10.28 18.71 31.31
CA LEU A 359 -10.31 17.27 31.48
C LEU A 359 -11.74 16.84 31.78
N LEU A 360 -12.37 16.14 30.84
CA LEU A 360 -13.71 15.57 31.04
C LEU A 360 -13.65 14.28 31.84
N GLY A 361 -12.60 13.49 31.70
CA GLY A 361 -12.36 12.33 32.55
C GLY A 361 -11.48 11.28 31.92
N VAL A 362 -11.35 10.17 32.65
CA VAL A 362 -10.51 9.03 32.29
C VAL A 362 -11.33 7.75 32.29
N GLU A 363 -11.08 6.89 31.31
CA GLU A 363 -11.64 5.55 31.20
C GLU A 363 -10.52 4.51 31.07
N LEU A 364 -10.73 3.34 31.66
CA LEU A 364 -9.80 2.20 31.58
C LEU A 364 -10.49 1.06 30.85
N ASP A 365 -9.75 0.33 30.01
CA ASP A 365 -10.25 -0.88 29.34
C ASP A 365 -10.46 -2.05 30.32
N THR A 366 -9.70 -2.07 31.41
CA THR A 366 -9.88 -2.99 32.54
C THR A 366 -9.61 -2.30 33.89
N TYR A 367 -10.30 -2.75 34.93
CA TYR A 367 -10.14 -2.26 36.31
C TYR A 367 -9.38 -3.25 37.21
N ASP A 368 -9.10 -4.45 36.73
CA ASP A 368 -8.26 -5.45 37.39
C ASP A 368 -7.28 -6.00 36.37
N ALA A 369 -5.98 -5.96 36.69
CA ALA A 369 -4.93 -6.40 35.76
C ALA A 369 -3.71 -6.96 36.50
N ALA A 370 -3.05 -7.92 35.86
CA ALA A 370 -1.88 -8.59 36.42
C ALA A 370 -0.57 -7.92 35.94
N PRO A 371 0.53 -8.11 36.67
CA PRO A 371 1.85 -7.73 36.19
C PRO A 371 2.17 -8.41 34.85
N GLY A 372 2.67 -7.63 33.88
CA GLY A 372 2.90 -8.07 32.51
C GLY A 372 1.75 -7.79 31.55
N ASP A 373 0.57 -7.41 32.05
CA ASP A 373 -0.52 -6.92 31.22
C ASP A 373 -0.27 -5.47 30.78
N THR A 374 -0.95 -5.03 29.72
CA THR A 374 -1.01 -3.63 29.29
C THR A 374 -2.41 -3.12 29.52
N VAL A 375 -2.54 -2.01 30.26
CA VAL A 375 -3.82 -1.31 30.46
C VAL A 375 -3.90 -0.12 29.53
N ARG A 376 -5.06 0.10 28.93
CA ARG A 376 -5.31 1.22 28.02
C ARG A 376 -6.11 2.28 28.74
N VAL A 377 -5.49 3.44 28.90
CA VAL A 377 -6.08 4.61 29.53
C VAL A 377 -6.60 5.55 28.45
N SER A 378 -7.91 5.72 28.36
CA SER A 378 -8.53 6.71 27.47
C SER A 378 -8.78 8.00 28.24
N VAL A 379 -8.25 9.11 27.74
CA VAL A 379 -8.40 10.43 28.37
C VAL A 379 -9.18 11.36 27.45
N TYR A 380 -10.20 12.02 27.99
CA TYR A 380 -11.12 12.88 27.25
C TYR A 380 -10.96 14.35 27.66
N TRP A 381 -10.78 15.23 26.68
CA TRP A 381 -10.52 16.65 26.90
C TRP A 381 -11.48 17.50 26.07
N GLU A 382 -12.01 18.54 26.66
CA GLU A 382 -12.77 19.57 25.96
C GLU A 382 -11.90 20.80 25.75
N VAL A 383 -11.90 21.29 24.52
CA VAL A 383 -11.12 22.46 24.12
C VAL A 383 -11.94 23.72 24.35
N LEU A 384 -11.48 24.62 25.22
CA LEU A 384 -12.22 25.84 25.55
C LEU A 384 -11.84 27.01 24.65
N GLU A 385 -10.56 27.10 24.25
CA GLU A 385 -10.05 28.08 23.28
C GLU A 385 -9.34 27.36 22.12
N PRO A 386 -9.50 27.84 20.88
CA PRO A 386 -8.95 27.17 19.70
C PRO A 386 -7.43 27.31 19.61
N SER A 387 -6.81 26.39 18.87
CA SER A 387 -5.39 26.38 18.50
C SER A 387 -4.41 26.54 19.68
N PRO A 388 -4.47 25.68 20.71
CA PRO A 388 -3.37 25.56 21.67
C PRO A 388 -2.02 25.28 20.98
N PRO A 389 -0.88 25.53 21.64
CA PRO A 389 0.43 25.33 21.03
C PRO A 389 0.61 23.90 20.51
N GLY A 390 1.00 23.73 19.24
CA GLY A 390 1.12 22.41 18.61
C GLY A 390 2.16 21.46 19.25
N HIS A 391 3.07 22.00 20.07
CA HIS A 391 4.06 21.22 20.83
C HIS A 391 3.59 20.85 22.25
N MET A 392 2.32 21.15 22.59
CA MET A 392 1.70 20.74 23.85
C MET A 392 1.66 19.21 23.97
N ARG A 393 1.98 18.70 25.16
CA ARG A 393 2.10 17.26 25.45
C ARG A 393 1.19 16.85 26.59
N PHE A 394 0.64 15.64 26.49
CA PHE A 394 -0.03 14.97 27.60
C PHE A 394 0.89 13.92 28.20
N VAL A 395 1.05 14.02 29.52
CA VAL A 395 1.74 13.04 30.34
C VAL A 395 0.69 12.30 31.14
N VAL A 396 0.46 11.03 30.79
CA VAL A 396 -0.47 10.14 31.47
C VAL A 396 0.34 9.12 32.25
N GLN A 397 0.10 9.07 33.56
CA GLN A 397 0.88 8.29 34.51
C GLN A 397 -0.05 7.38 35.32
N LEU A 398 0.39 6.15 35.58
CA LEU A 398 -0.30 5.25 36.50
C LEU A 398 0.47 5.17 37.81
N TRP A 399 -0.15 5.58 38.91
CA TRP A 399 0.43 5.61 40.24
C TRP A 399 -0.28 4.64 41.17
N THR A 400 0.49 3.88 41.94
CA THR A 400 -0.04 3.08 43.05
C THR A 400 -0.45 3.96 44.23
N GLU A 401 -1.30 3.44 45.12
CA GLU A 401 -1.63 4.06 46.41
C GLU A 401 -0.38 4.31 47.27
N SER A 402 0.64 3.44 47.16
CA SER A 402 1.93 3.61 47.83
C SER A 402 2.82 4.72 47.26
N GLY A 403 2.40 5.39 46.18
CA GLY A 403 3.16 6.45 45.53
C GLY A 403 4.27 5.95 44.60
N ARG A 404 4.20 4.69 44.15
CA ARG A 404 5.08 4.13 43.11
C ARG A 404 4.50 4.44 41.73
N LEU A 405 5.32 4.99 40.83
CA LEU A 405 4.98 5.11 39.41
C LEU A 405 5.10 3.72 38.78
N VAL A 406 4.02 3.22 38.17
CA VAL A 406 3.99 1.93 37.47
C VAL A 406 4.55 2.10 36.06
N ASP A 407 3.96 3.00 35.28
CA ASP A 407 4.40 3.40 33.94
C ASP A 407 3.87 4.79 33.61
N GLN A 408 4.43 5.40 32.58
CA GLN A 408 3.95 6.66 32.02
C GLN A 408 4.07 6.71 30.49
N ARG A 409 3.20 7.51 29.88
CA ARG A 409 3.29 7.90 28.48
C ARG A 409 3.30 9.41 28.36
N ASP A 410 4.19 9.90 27.53
CA ASP A 410 4.36 11.31 27.25
C ASP A 410 4.37 11.53 25.74
N THR A 411 3.27 12.06 25.21
CA THR A 411 3.05 12.20 23.77
C THR A 411 2.24 13.44 23.43
N ILE A 412 2.29 13.85 22.16
CA ILE A 412 1.38 14.85 21.60
C ILE A 412 -0.03 14.25 21.60
N PRO A 413 -1.04 14.93 22.15
CA PRO A 413 -2.39 14.40 22.24
C PRO A 413 -3.07 14.31 20.88
N ALA A 414 -4.02 13.37 20.74
CA ALA A 414 -4.69 13.06 19.47
C ALA A 414 -3.76 12.63 18.31
N GLY A 415 -2.49 12.36 18.63
CA GLY A 415 -1.47 11.89 17.69
C GLY A 415 -1.19 12.87 16.55
N GLU A 416 -0.49 12.37 15.53
CA GLU A 416 -0.12 13.17 14.35
C GLU A 416 -1.32 13.51 13.44
N ALA A 417 -2.47 12.85 13.64
CA ALA A 417 -3.66 13.05 12.81
C ALA A 417 -4.43 14.32 13.16
N TYR A 418 -4.45 14.70 14.44
CA TYR A 418 -5.17 15.88 14.91
C TYR A 418 -4.43 16.59 16.07
N PRO A 419 -3.25 17.16 15.79
CA PRO A 419 -2.44 17.82 16.82
C PRO A 419 -3.12 19.07 17.41
N PRO A 420 -2.67 19.54 18.60
CA PRO A 420 -3.28 20.64 19.34
C PRO A 420 -3.52 21.93 18.54
N ASP A 421 -2.63 22.29 17.62
CA ASP A 421 -2.73 23.52 16.82
C ASP A 421 -3.92 23.52 15.85
N LEU A 422 -4.52 22.36 15.58
CA LEU A 422 -5.71 22.20 14.76
C LEU A 422 -7.02 22.14 15.55
N TRP A 423 -6.96 22.12 16.88
CA TRP A 423 -8.14 22.01 17.72
C TRP A 423 -8.98 23.29 17.67
N ASN A 424 -10.30 23.13 17.63
CA ASN A 424 -11.27 24.21 17.69
C ASN A 424 -11.93 24.27 19.07
N ALA A 425 -12.39 25.45 19.47
CA ALA A 425 -13.20 25.57 20.68
C ALA A 425 -14.47 24.73 20.55
N GLY A 426 -14.76 23.95 21.60
CA GLY A 426 -15.87 22.99 21.66
C GLY A 426 -15.51 21.58 21.20
N ASP A 427 -14.32 21.35 20.63
CA ASP A 427 -13.88 20.00 20.30
C ASP A 427 -13.71 19.17 21.57
N ILE A 428 -14.23 17.94 21.53
CA ILE A 428 -14.00 16.94 22.57
C ILE A 428 -13.05 15.90 22.00
N VAL A 429 -11.81 15.97 22.43
CA VAL A 429 -10.71 15.16 21.92
C VAL A 429 -10.46 14.00 22.88
N TRP A 430 -10.31 12.79 22.36
CA TRP A 430 -9.92 11.63 23.15
C TRP A 430 -8.59 11.06 22.68
N HIS A 431 -7.85 10.40 23.57
CA HIS A 431 -6.64 9.69 23.19
C HIS A 431 -6.42 8.50 24.14
N GLU A 432 -6.07 7.35 23.56
CA GLU A 432 -5.72 6.13 24.28
C GLU A 432 -4.21 6.06 24.54
N PHE A 433 -3.83 5.78 25.79
CA PHE A 433 -2.46 5.64 26.25
C PHE A 433 -2.24 4.21 26.78
N PRO A 434 -1.48 3.36 26.08
CA PRO A 434 -1.14 2.03 26.59
C PRO A 434 -0.04 2.14 27.65
N LEU A 435 -0.33 1.66 28.86
CA LEU A 435 0.59 1.62 30.00
C LEU A 435 0.89 0.18 30.37
N ASP A 436 2.18 -0.17 30.41
CA ASP A 436 2.63 -1.52 30.69
C ASP A 436 2.76 -1.72 32.20
N LEU A 437 2.15 -2.78 32.73
CA LEU A 437 2.11 -3.01 34.17
C LEU A 437 3.31 -3.83 34.62
N TRP A 438 4.09 -3.28 35.55
CA TRP A 438 5.25 -3.94 36.11
C TRP A 438 5.25 -3.93 37.64
N GLY A 439 5.69 -5.03 38.25
CA GLY A 439 5.92 -5.18 39.69
C GLY A 439 5.24 -6.41 40.29
N ASP A 440 5.79 -6.95 41.38
CA ASP A 440 5.34 -8.20 42.01
C ASP A 440 4.53 -7.98 43.31
N ASP A 441 4.15 -6.73 43.55
CA ASP A 441 3.40 -6.38 44.75
C ASP A 441 1.95 -6.87 44.59
N GLY A 442 1.36 -7.44 45.65
CA GLY A 442 -0.02 -7.96 45.64
C GLY A 442 -1.08 -6.90 45.28
N PRO A 443 -2.38 -7.19 45.39
CA PRO A 443 -3.45 -6.28 44.95
C PRO A 443 -3.29 -4.87 45.55
N ILE A 444 -2.90 -3.91 44.71
CA ILE A 444 -2.68 -2.51 45.08
C ILE A 444 -3.57 -1.60 44.24
N PRO A 445 -4.38 -0.74 44.87
CA PRO A 445 -5.14 0.27 44.17
C PRO A 445 -4.23 1.23 43.40
N CYS A 446 -4.58 1.53 42.16
CA CYS A 446 -3.88 2.46 41.29
C CYS A 446 -4.82 3.56 40.77
N ARG A 447 -4.25 4.74 40.54
CA ARG A 447 -4.93 5.92 39.99
C ARG A 447 -4.17 6.45 38.79
N VAL A 448 -4.89 7.12 37.90
CA VAL A 448 -4.31 7.80 36.74
C VAL A 448 -4.07 9.27 37.10
N ASN A 449 -2.87 9.78 36.81
CA ASN A 449 -2.59 11.21 36.77
C ASN A 449 -2.46 11.65 35.32
N ALA A 450 -3.13 12.74 34.95
CA ALA A 450 -3.05 13.34 33.63
C ALA A 450 -2.53 14.77 33.76
N ALA A 451 -1.36 15.04 33.19
CA ALA A 451 -0.71 16.34 33.22
C ALA A 451 -0.52 16.90 31.81
N VAL A 452 -0.52 18.23 31.72
CA VAL A 452 -0.31 18.98 30.49
C VAL A 452 1.01 19.72 30.58
N ILE A 453 1.88 19.52 29.60
CA ILE A 453 3.19 20.16 29.50
C ILE A 453 3.24 21.04 28.26
N ILE A 454 3.72 22.28 28.43
CA ILE A 454 4.02 23.24 27.36
C ILE A 454 5.39 23.84 27.68
N ASP A 455 6.28 23.92 26.70
CA ASP A 455 7.64 24.45 26.86
C ASP A 455 8.43 23.83 28.04
N ASP A 456 8.30 22.51 28.23
CA ASP A 456 8.90 21.73 29.34
C ASP A 456 8.42 22.13 30.75
N GLU A 457 7.37 22.95 30.86
CA GLU A 457 6.73 23.31 32.13
C GLU A 457 5.38 22.60 32.30
N VAL A 458 5.10 22.09 33.51
CA VAL A 458 3.79 21.52 33.86
C VAL A 458 2.81 22.66 34.06
N ILE A 459 1.85 22.77 33.14
CA ILE A 459 0.82 23.81 33.14
C ILE A 459 -0.32 23.48 34.10
N GLY A 460 -0.60 22.19 34.25
CA GLY A 460 -1.50 21.67 35.28
C GLY A 460 -1.58 20.16 35.21
N GLU A 461 -2.09 19.57 36.29
CA GLU A 461 -2.28 18.14 36.45
C GLU A 461 -3.58 17.86 37.19
N SER A 462 -4.19 16.72 36.90
CA SER A 462 -5.38 16.26 37.59
C SER A 462 -5.33 14.74 37.73
N SER A 463 -5.75 14.26 38.90
CA SER A 463 -5.70 12.84 39.24
C SER A 463 -7.10 12.26 39.35
N SER A 464 -7.27 11.06 38.80
CA SER A 464 -8.46 10.27 39.04
C SER A 464 -8.51 9.78 40.49
N PRO A 465 -9.69 9.33 40.96
CA PRO A 465 -9.77 8.39 42.09
C PRO A 465 -8.91 7.14 41.86
N PHE A 466 -8.75 6.30 42.87
CA PHE A 466 -8.22 4.96 42.65
C PHE A 466 -9.25 4.14 41.85
N LEU A 467 -8.92 3.82 40.60
CA LEU A 467 -9.84 3.24 39.62
C LEU A 467 -9.62 1.75 39.42
N MET A 468 -8.38 1.26 39.57
CA MET A 468 -8.04 -0.13 39.27
C MET A 468 -7.22 -0.77 40.38
N THR A 469 -7.16 -2.10 40.39
CA THR A 469 -6.26 -2.88 41.26
C THR A 469 -5.21 -3.59 40.42
N LEU A 470 -3.94 -3.39 40.76
CA LEU A 470 -2.82 -4.15 40.21
C LEU A 470 -2.54 -5.36 41.12
N GLY A 471 -2.71 -6.58 40.64
CA GLY A 471 -2.37 -7.78 41.41
C GLY A 471 -2.85 -9.09 40.78
N PRO A 472 -2.36 -10.25 41.25
CA PRO A 472 -2.78 -11.54 40.73
C PRO A 472 -4.26 -11.81 41.06
N GLU A 473 -4.95 -12.51 40.15
CA GLU A 473 -6.35 -12.94 40.28
C GLU A 473 -6.62 -13.47 41.71
N PRO A 474 -7.66 -13.01 42.42
CA PRO A 474 -7.98 -13.55 43.73
C PRO A 474 -8.31 -15.03 43.58
N VAL A 475 -7.45 -15.90 44.14
CA VAL A 475 -7.73 -17.34 44.24
C VAL A 475 -9.13 -17.49 44.86
N PRO A 476 -10.09 -18.16 44.21
CA PRO A 476 -11.44 -18.31 44.75
C PRO A 476 -11.33 -18.93 46.14
N ALA A 477 -11.93 -18.27 47.14
CA ALA A 477 -11.99 -18.75 48.51
C ALA A 477 -12.80 -20.05 48.57
N GLY A 478 -12.14 -21.18 48.34
CA GLY A 478 -12.79 -22.50 48.27
C GLY A 478 -11.88 -23.69 48.01
N ALA A 479 -10.55 -23.52 47.94
CA ALA A 479 -9.61 -24.63 47.86
C ALA A 479 -8.69 -24.63 49.08
N THR A 480 -9.23 -24.98 50.24
CA THR A 480 -8.43 -25.44 51.38
C THR A 480 -8.31 -26.96 51.32
N GLU A 481 -7.04 -27.41 51.21
CA GLU A 481 -6.43 -28.71 51.52
C GLU A 481 -7.10 -30.03 51.08
#